data_AF-A0A8T8X8Q6-F1
#
_entry.id   AF-A0A8T8X8Q6-F1
#
_cell.length_a   1.000
_cell.length_b   1.000
_cell.length_c   1.000
_cell.angle_alpha   90.00
_cell.angle_beta   90.00
_cell.angle_gamma   90.00
#
_symmetry.space_group_name_H-M   'P 1'
#
loop_
_entity.id
_entity.type
_entity.pdbx_description
1 polymer ?
#
loop_
_entity_poly.entity_id
_entity_poly.type
_entity_poly.pdbx_seq_one_letter_code
_entity_poly.pdbx_strand_id
1 'polypeptide(L)'
;MSRFIPNSKKAKHEKSEEEKPEKQKSKKPSYADSFTGSVFIAANKDDLLSILRTNKLSGKSLHDLIKMRSGSKVLKKQFVLFRSVWINSVPPEDSLAKMTRYDLGGALEQAFNLVDGSQEVERYLALLRHPHLVPDLGEVDPQWAGSWMPVLRFHATCVAFSRKKDDTRVVPKDTARHLTEAGLPDDDEDPTGDESIVNTALVLFLNAAASLVRSSQCEFTMVRVPFTAKFNHATFRALTDGALWVRSTEAIRGIIEVKKAQRSKIGARVTMQEAAELVGWIMNSQPWEEAFSGYKCLICEDGDEVWLSFAKPTETYAAYLRDGTVDEDALLIVERYGPYVVDQEEDMRTLLYTVVAIYLRAVAFDNVS
;
A
#
# COMPACT_ATOMS: atom_id res chain seq x y z
N MET A 1 54.34 55.26 -30.58
CA MET A 1 52.96 55.72 -30.83
C MET A 1 52.48 55.13 -32.15
N SER A 2 51.25 54.58 -32.12
CA SER A 2 50.26 54.40 -33.21
C SER A 2 50.61 53.67 -34.53
N ARG A 3 49.92 52.53 -34.72
CA ARG A 3 49.17 52.00 -35.90
C ARG A 3 49.74 52.21 -37.33
N PHE A 4 49.78 51.13 -38.13
CA PHE A 4 48.80 50.82 -39.21
C PHE A 4 49.08 49.46 -39.89
N ILE A 5 48.02 48.86 -40.44
CA ILE A 5 47.87 47.49 -41.01
C ILE A 5 48.41 47.43 -42.46
N PRO A 6 48.87 46.26 -42.96
CA PRO A 6 48.11 45.62 -44.07
C PRO A 6 47.98 44.09 -43.99
N ASN A 7 46.87 43.61 -44.57
CA ASN A 7 46.48 42.22 -44.78
C ASN A 7 47.48 41.40 -45.63
N SER A 8 47.78 40.17 -45.23
CA SER A 8 48.40 39.15 -46.09
C SER A 8 47.44 37.99 -46.38
N LYS A 9 47.35 37.66 -47.67
CA LYS A 9 46.50 36.62 -48.26
C LYS A 9 46.95 35.20 -47.88
N LYS A 10 45.94 34.33 -47.88
CA LYS A 10 45.91 32.87 -47.68
C LYS A 10 47.01 32.09 -48.42
N ALA A 11 47.65 31.17 -47.71
CA ALA A 11 48.26 29.97 -48.25
C ALA A 11 47.52 28.73 -47.69
N LYS A 12 47.13 27.83 -48.59
CA LYS A 12 46.53 26.52 -48.31
C LYS A 12 47.53 25.65 -47.56
N HIS A 13 47.10 24.98 -46.50
CA HIS A 13 47.83 23.84 -45.94
C HIS A 13 46.97 22.59 -45.97
N GLU A 14 47.56 21.55 -46.56
CA GLU A 14 47.12 20.17 -46.61
C GLU A 14 47.08 19.52 -45.23
N LYS A 15 46.21 18.52 -45.13
CA LYS A 15 45.98 17.63 -43.99
C LYS A 15 47.25 16.93 -43.52
N SER A 16 47.41 16.86 -42.20
CA SER A 16 48.03 15.73 -41.51
C SER A 16 46.98 15.04 -40.64
N GLU A 17 46.93 13.73 -40.73
CA GLU A 17 46.04 12.83 -39.99
C GLU A 17 46.42 12.83 -38.50
N GLU A 18 45.47 13.15 -37.62
CA GLU A 18 45.57 12.89 -36.18
C GLU A 18 44.60 11.76 -35.81
N GLU A 19 45.19 10.73 -35.19
CA GLU A 19 44.54 9.54 -34.66
C GLU A 19 43.41 9.89 -33.68
N LYS A 20 42.23 9.31 -33.89
CA LYS A 20 41.12 9.37 -32.93
C LYS A 20 41.41 8.41 -31.77
N PRO A 21 41.31 8.85 -30.50
CA PRO A 21 41.38 7.91 -29.39
C PRO A 21 40.13 7.03 -29.37
N GLU A 22 40.35 5.73 -29.25
CA GLU A 22 39.31 4.73 -29.01
C GLU A 22 38.45 5.13 -27.81
N LYS A 23 37.18 5.45 -28.08
CA LYS A 23 36.15 5.54 -27.04
C LYS A 23 35.96 4.14 -26.47
N GLN A 24 36.62 3.84 -25.34
CA GLN A 24 36.17 2.77 -24.45
C GLN A 24 34.73 3.10 -24.03
N LYS A 25 33.78 2.40 -24.65
CA LYS A 25 32.38 2.37 -24.22
C LYS A 25 32.39 1.80 -22.80
N SER A 26 32.31 2.67 -21.79
CA SER A 26 31.97 2.27 -20.44
C SER A 26 30.62 1.55 -20.50
N LYS A 27 30.64 0.21 -20.45
CA LYS A 27 29.43 -0.58 -20.31
C LYS A 27 28.78 -0.13 -19.01
N LYS A 28 27.70 0.65 -19.09
CA LYS A 28 26.82 0.87 -17.93
C LYS A 28 26.45 -0.54 -17.43
N PRO A 29 26.78 -0.89 -16.17
CA PRO A 29 26.42 -2.21 -15.68
C PRO A 29 24.90 -2.34 -15.76
N SER A 30 24.45 -3.33 -16.53
CA SER A 30 23.05 -3.71 -16.62
C SER A 30 22.63 -4.25 -15.26
N TYR A 31 21.94 -3.43 -14.48
CA TYR A 31 21.47 -3.75 -13.14
C TYR A 31 20.08 -4.39 -13.24
N ALA A 32 20.02 -5.51 -13.96
CA ALA A 32 18.83 -6.36 -13.95
C ALA A 32 18.66 -6.93 -12.54
N ASP A 33 17.41 -7.05 -12.08
CA ASP A 33 17.09 -7.74 -10.84
C ASP A 33 17.56 -9.20 -11.01
N SER A 34 18.72 -9.54 -10.44
CA SER A 34 19.32 -10.87 -10.58
C SER A 34 18.52 -11.96 -9.85
N PHE A 35 17.36 -11.58 -9.28
CA PHE A 35 16.42 -12.45 -8.63
C PHE A 35 15.63 -13.26 -9.68
N THR A 36 16.00 -14.52 -9.84
CA THR A 36 15.35 -15.46 -10.77
C THR A 36 14.15 -16.14 -10.10
N GLY A 37 12.98 -16.15 -10.74
CA GLY A 37 11.77 -16.85 -10.26
C GLY A 37 10.61 -15.94 -9.86
N SER A 38 9.47 -16.52 -9.47
CA SER A 38 8.32 -15.81 -8.90
C SER A 38 8.65 -15.28 -7.50
N VAL A 39 8.01 -14.18 -7.08
CA VAL A 39 8.14 -13.69 -5.70
C VAL A 39 7.28 -14.58 -4.82
N PHE A 40 7.92 -15.41 -4.02
CA PHE A 40 7.25 -16.12 -2.94
C PHE A 40 7.14 -15.18 -1.73
N ILE A 41 5.94 -15.02 -1.19
CA ILE A 41 5.70 -14.25 0.03
C ILE A 41 5.89 -15.21 1.20
N ALA A 42 6.85 -14.92 2.07
CA ALA A 42 7.13 -15.77 3.23
C ALA A 42 5.96 -15.72 4.23
N ALA A 43 5.38 -16.88 4.57
CA ALA A 43 4.29 -16.98 5.55
C ALA A 43 4.79 -17.16 6.99
N ASN A 44 6.05 -17.58 7.14
CA ASN A 44 6.72 -17.76 8.42
C ASN A 44 8.23 -17.46 8.31
N LYS A 45 8.95 -17.53 9.44
CA LYS A 45 10.40 -17.30 9.51
C LYS A 45 11.19 -18.28 8.64
N ASP A 46 10.84 -19.57 8.67
CA ASP A 46 11.56 -20.62 7.94
C ASP A 46 11.46 -20.44 6.42
N ASP A 47 10.28 -20.04 5.93
CA ASP A 47 10.07 -19.66 4.53
C ASP A 47 11.01 -18.53 4.13
N LEU A 48 11.07 -17.46 4.93
CA LEU A 48 11.93 -16.31 4.64
C LEU A 48 13.41 -16.71 4.63
N LEU A 49 13.86 -17.47 5.62
CA LEU A 49 15.25 -17.95 5.69
C LEU A 49 15.57 -18.86 4.49
N SER A 50 14.63 -19.70 4.06
CA SER A 50 14.78 -20.52 2.86
C SER A 50 14.92 -19.68 1.58
N ILE A 51 14.11 -18.63 1.42
CA ILE A 51 14.21 -17.68 0.30
C ILE A 51 15.57 -16.98 0.31
N LEU A 52 16.02 -16.49 1.48
CA LEU A 52 17.30 -15.82 1.63
C LEU A 52 18.47 -16.73 1.25
N ARG A 53 18.47 -17.99 1.72
CA ARG A 53 19.51 -18.98 1.38
C ARG A 53 19.52 -19.28 -0.11
N THR A 54 18.36 -19.60 -0.68
CA THR A 54 18.22 -20.00 -2.10
C THR A 54 18.66 -18.88 -3.04
N ASN A 55 18.45 -17.63 -2.66
CA ASN A 55 18.81 -16.45 -3.47
C ASN A 55 20.19 -15.85 -3.10
N LYS A 56 21.00 -16.53 -2.27
CA LYS A 56 22.33 -16.06 -1.83
C LYS A 56 22.29 -14.68 -1.16
N LEU A 57 21.23 -14.43 -0.39
CA LEU A 57 21.00 -13.22 0.40
C LEU A 57 21.21 -13.45 1.89
N SER A 58 21.56 -14.68 2.32
CA SER A 58 22.01 -14.95 3.69
C SER A 58 23.19 -14.03 4.05
N GLY A 59 23.09 -13.33 5.19
CA GLY A 59 24.10 -12.36 5.62
C GLY A 59 24.02 -11.00 4.91
N LYS A 60 23.00 -10.73 4.09
CA LYS A 60 22.77 -9.43 3.45
C LYS A 60 21.68 -8.64 4.16
N SER A 61 21.81 -7.31 4.09
CA SER A 61 20.84 -6.35 4.59
C SER A 61 20.41 -5.34 3.51
N LEU A 62 19.44 -4.50 3.83
CA LEU A 62 19.06 -3.35 2.99
C LEU A 62 20.25 -2.39 2.77
N HIS A 63 21.22 -2.33 3.70
CA HIS A 63 22.43 -1.51 3.56
C HIS A 63 23.39 -2.01 2.47
N ASP A 64 23.30 -3.30 2.08
CA ASP A 64 24.11 -3.86 0.99
C ASP A 64 23.52 -3.55 -0.40
N LEU A 65 22.34 -2.95 -0.49
CA LEU A 65 21.71 -2.60 -1.75
C LEU A 65 22.30 -1.31 -2.32
N ILE A 66 22.89 -1.41 -3.51
CA ILE A 66 23.43 -0.26 -4.26
C ILE A 66 22.31 0.55 -4.95
N LYS A 67 21.17 -0.09 -5.21
CA LYS A 67 20.00 0.56 -5.83
C LYS A 67 18.72 0.00 -5.24
N MET A 68 17.78 0.89 -4.98
CA MET A 68 16.40 0.58 -4.60
C MET A 68 15.46 1.31 -5.55
N ARG A 69 14.23 0.79 -5.68
CA ARG A 69 13.14 1.46 -6.41
C ARG A 69 12.11 1.98 -5.40
N SER A 70 11.22 2.87 -5.86
CA SER A 70 10.10 3.39 -5.07
C SER A 70 9.19 2.27 -4.56
N GLY A 71 8.37 2.57 -3.56
CA GLY A 71 7.39 1.64 -2.97
C GLY A 71 6.48 0.97 -4.02
N SER A 72 5.99 1.74 -4.99
CA SER A 72 5.17 1.22 -6.10
C SER A 72 5.91 0.37 -7.14
N LYS A 73 7.25 0.35 -7.11
CA LYS A 73 8.10 -0.35 -8.09
C LYS A 73 9.17 -1.21 -7.42
N VAL A 74 8.89 -1.73 -6.21
CA VAL A 74 9.84 -2.51 -5.38
C VAL A 74 10.47 -3.66 -6.17
N LEU A 75 11.79 -3.81 -6.04
CA LEU A 75 12.53 -4.95 -6.60
C LEU A 75 12.32 -6.21 -5.75
N LYS A 76 12.43 -7.40 -6.34
CA LYS A 76 12.23 -8.66 -5.59
C LYS A 76 13.28 -8.82 -4.48
N LYS A 77 14.54 -8.52 -4.81
CA LYS A 77 15.64 -8.50 -3.83
C LYS A 77 15.41 -7.47 -2.72
N GLN A 78 14.85 -6.30 -3.05
CA GLN A 78 14.50 -5.27 -2.07
C GLN A 78 13.40 -5.78 -1.13
N PHE A 79 12.34 -6.38 -1.68
CA PHE A 79 11.24 -6.96 -0.89
C PHE A 79 11.72 -8.07 0.06
N VAL A 80 12.51 -9.03 -0.42
CA VAL A 80 13.03 -10.11 0.42
C VAL A 80 13.89 -9.56 1.56
N LEU A 81 14.66 -8.49 1.31
CA LEU A 81 15.45 -7.80 2.33
C LEU A 81 14.65 -6.83 3.19
N PHE A 82 13.37 -6.56 2.90
CA PHE A 82 12.50 -6.00 3.94
C PHE A 82 12.29 -7.00 5.08
N ARG A 83 12.54 -8.30 4.85
CA ARG A 83 12.41 -9.36 5.85
C ARG A 83 11.02 -9.38 6.49
N SER A 84 10.00 -9.05 5.69
CA SER A 84 8.61 -9.11 6.09
C SER A 84 8.07 -10.53 5.98
N VAL A 85 7.42 -11.01 7.03
CA VAL A 85 6.69 -12.27 7.10
C VAL A 85 5.21 -11.97 7.14
N TRP A 86 4.43 -12.55 6.24
CA TRP A 86 3.01 -12.27 6.08
C TRP A 86 2.20 -13.52 6.47
N ILE A 87 1.67 -13.50 7.69
CA ILE A 87 0.88 -14.62 8.21
C ILE A 87 -0.38 -14.77 7.35
N ASN A 88 -0.82 -16.02 7.17
CA ASN A 88 -2.06 -16.33 6.45
C ASN A 88 -3.22 -15.47 6.95
N SER A 89 -4.00 -14.94 6.02
CA SER A 89 -5.11 -14.06 6.36
C SER A 89 -6.12 -14.78 7.24
N VAL A 90 -6.57 -14.08 8.28
CA VAL A 90 -7.68 -14.52 9.12
C VAL A 90 -8.98 -14.02 8.47
N PRO A 91 -9.97 -14.89 8.23
CA PRO A 91 -11.21 -14.47 7.59
C PRO A 91 -12.08 -13.62 8.54
N PRO A 92 -13.05 -12.85 8.01
CA PRO A 92 -13.86 -11.92 8.80
C PRO A 92 -14.47 -12.51 10.07
N GLU A 93 -15.04 -13.71 9.99
CA GLU A 93 -15.73 -14.42 11.09
C GLU A 93 -14.84 -14.66 12.31
N ASP A 94 -13.54 -14.83 12.11
CA ASP A 94 -12.56 -15.09 13.17
C ASP A 94 -11.82 -13.82 13.63
N SER A 95 -12.03 -12.70 12.94
CA SER A 95 -11.19 -11.50 13.09
C SER A 95 -11.35 -10.82 14.45
N LEU A 96 -12.59 -10.61 14.92
CA LEU A 96 -12.87 -9.87 16.16
C LEU A 96 -12.21 -10.49 17.39
N ALA A 97 -12.17 -11.83 17.47
CA ALA A 97 -11.55 -12.55 18.57
C ALA A 97 -10.03 -12.29 18.70
N LYS A 98 -9.38 -11.84 17.62
CA LYS A 98 -7.94 -11.56 17.58
C LYS A 98 -7.59 -10.11 17.92
N MET A 99 -8.57 -9.20 17.89
CA MET A 99 -8.34 -7.76 18.01
C MET A 99 -7.83 -7.33 19.40
N THR A 100 -8.06 -8.14 20.43
CA THR A 100 -7.50 -7.92 21.78
C THR A 100 -5.97 -7.84 21.77
N ARG A 101 -5.30 -8.52 20.83
CA ARG A 101 -3.85 -8.48 20.64
C ARG A 101 -3.33 -7.07 20.33
N TYR A 102 -4.16 -6.23 19.72
CA TYR A 102 -3.84 -4.86 19.30
C TYR A 102 -4.31 -3.81 20.31
N ASP A 103 -4.68 -4.23 21.54
CA ASP A 103 -5.28 -3.39 22.58
C ASP A 103 -6.59 -2.71 22.12
N LEU A 104 -7.37 -3.44 21.31
CA LEU A 104 -8.69 -3.00 20.84
C LEU A 104 -9.83 -3.57 21.67
N GLY A 105 -9.58 -4.40 22.69
CA GLY A 105 -10.65 -5.09 23.44
C GLY A 105 -11.68 -4.14 24.06
N GLY A 106 -11.22 -3.14 24.83
CA GLY A 106 -12.12 -2.13 25.41
C GLY A 106 -12.71 -1.16 24.38
N ALA A 107 -12.00 -0.93 23.27
CA ALA A 107 -12.50 -0.10 22.17
C ALA A 107 -13.58 -0.82 21.35
N LEU A 108 -13.50 -2.16 21.23
CA LEU A 108 -14.48 -2.99 20.54
C LEU A 108 -15.82 -3.02 21.25
N GLU A 109 -15.84 -3.12 22.58
CA GLU A 109 -17.08 -3.05 23.34
C GLU A 109 -17.82 -1.72 23.08
N GLN A 110 -17.09 -0.62 23.04
CA GLN A 110 -17.65 0.69 22.67
C GLN A 110 -18.08 0.74 21.21
N ALA A 111 -17.29 0.15 20.29
CA ALA A 111 -17.62 0.09 18.88
C ALA A 111 -18.93 -0.68 18.62
N PHE A 112 -19.17 -1.81 19.29
CA PHE A 112 -20.44 -2.55 19.20
C PHE A 112 -21.62 -1.64 19.56
N ASN A 113 -21.54 -0.96 20.71
CA ASN A 113 -22.61 -0.06 21.15
C ASN A 113 -22.87 1.10 20.17
N LEU A 114 -21.82 1.69 19.59
CA LEU A 114 -21.95 2.81 18.66
C LEU A 114 -22.52 2.38 17.30
N VAL A 115 -22.05 1.24 16.78
CA VAL A 115 -22.49 0.70 15.49
C VAL A 115 -23.92 0.18 15.59
N ASP A 116 -24.24 -0.64 16.60
CA ASP A 116 -25.58 -1.22 16.78
C ASP A 116 -26.62 -0.19 17.25
N GLY A 117 -26.18 0.90 17.89
CA GLY A 117 -27.06 2.01 18.28
C GLY A 117 -27.39 2.99 17.15
N SER A 118 -26.78 2.85 15.97
CA SER A 118 -26.94 3.81 14.86
C SER A 118 -27.98 3.33 13.84
N GLN A 119 -29.10 4.06 13.75
CA GLN A 119 -30.14 3.77 12.76
C GLN A 119 -29.66 3.98 11.31
N GLU A 120 -28.74 4.92 11.07
CA GLU A 120 -28.17 5.11 9.72
C GLU A 120 -27.30 3.92 9.32
N VAL A 121 -26.54 3.36 10.26
CA VAL A 121 -25.74 2.15 10.02
C VAL A 121 -26.63 0.94 9.78
N GLU A 122 -27.71 0.78 10.54
CA GLU A 122 -28.69 -0.28 10.31
C GLU A 122 -29.28 -0.21 8.89
N ARG A 123 -29.70 0.99 8.45
CA ARG A 123 -30.19 1.23 7.08
C ARG A 123 -29.11 0.97 6.03
N TYR A 124 -27.88 1.41 6.28
CA TYR A 124 -26.73 1.14 5.41
C TYR A 124 -26.52 -0.36 5.20
N LEU A 125 -26.44 -1.12 6.29
CA LEU A 125 -26.23 -2.57 6.27
C LEU A 125 -27.38 -3.29 5.56
N ALA A 126 -28.63 -2.90 5.82
CA ALA A 126 -29.80 -3.46 5.15
C ALA A 126 -29.79 -3.21 3.63
N LEU A 127 -29.31 -2.04 3.18
CA LEU A 127 -29.21 -1.70 1.77
C LEU A 127 -28.11 -2.46 1.01
N LEU A 128 -27.10 -3.01 1.70
CA LEU A 128 -26.10 -3.89 1.07
C LEU A 128 -26.75 -5.13 0.46
N ARG A 129 -27.84 -5.64 1.05
CA ARG A 129 -28.64 -6.76 0.51
C ARG A 129 -29.51 -6.38 -0.68
N HIS A 130 -29.71 -5.08 -0.91
CA HIS A 130 -30.62 -4.56 -1.93
C HIS A 130 -29.99 -3.44 -2.77
N PRO A 131 -28.83 -3.68 -3.43
CA PRO A 131 -28.07 -2.63 -4.11
C PRO A 131 -28.83 -1.97 -5.27
N HIS A 132 -29.84 -2.66 -5.83
CA HIS A 132 -30.69 -2.14 -6.89
C HIS A 132 -31.60 -0.98 -6.43
N LEU A 133 -31.84 -0.82 -5.13
CA LEU A 133 -32.67 0.27 -4.59
C LEU A 133 -31.88 1.57 -4.46
N VAL A 134 -30.56 1.49 -4.23
CA VAL A 134 -29.68 2.62 -3.89
C VAL A 134 -29.75 3.82 -4.88
N PRO A 135 -29.83 3.62 -6.22
CA PRO A 135 -29.90 4.75 -7.15
C PRO A 135 -31.17 5.61 -7.03
N ASP A 136 -32.29 5.01 -6.62
CA ASP A 136 -33.61 5.64 -6.63
C ASP A 136 -33.99 6.26 -5.28
N LEU A 137 -33.25 5.95 -4.21
CA LEU A 137 -33.48 6.51 -2.88
C LEU A 137 -33.08 7.99 -2.83
N GLY A 138 -33.97 8.80 -2.26
CA GLY A 138 -33.72 10.20 -1.91
C GLY A 138 -33.79 10.45 -0.40
N GLU A 139 -33.38 11.64 0.05
CA GLU A 139 -33.29 11.97 1.49
C GLU A 139 -34.62 11.87 2.27
N VAL A 140 -35.75 11.96 1.57
CA VAL A 140 -37.09 11.83 2.17
C VAL A 140 -37.55 10.37 2.32
N ASP A 141 -36.83 9.42 1.72
CA ASP A 141 -37.18 8.01 1.79
C ASP A 141 -36.85 7.44 3.18
N PRO A 142 -37.76 6.71 3.84
CA PRO A 142 -37.49 6.08 5.14
C PRO A 142 -36.29 5.13 5.15
N GLN A 143 -35.91 4.56 4.01
CA GLN A 143 -34.75 3.68 3.84
C GLN A 143 -33.45 4.45 3.63
N TRP A 144 -33.48 5.77 3.45
CA TRP A 144 -32.30 6.60 3.26
C TRP A 144 -31.29 6.43 4.41
N ALA A 145 -30.09 5.93 4.09
CA ALA A 145 -29.04 5.65 5.08
C ALA A 145 -28.26 6.90 5.53
N GLY A 146 -28.79 8.11 5.27
CA GLY A 146 -28.17 9.36 5.73
C GLY A 146 -26.75 9.54 5.21
N SER A 147 -25.82 9.75 6.14
CA SER A 147 -24.39 9.96 5.85
C SER A 147 -23.70 8.78 5.15
N TRP A 148 -24.33 7.61 5.14
CA TRP A 148 -23.79 6.39 4.52
C TRP A 148 -24.19 6.20 3.05
N MET A 149 -25.09 7.02 2.51
CA MET A 149 -25.50 6.91 1.11
C MET A 149 -24.36 7.12 0.10
N PRO A 150 -23.42 8.06 0.31
CA PRO A 150 -22.21 8.14 -0.52
C PRO A 150 -21.38 6.85 -0.49
N VAL A 151 -21.24 6.22 0.69
CA VAL A 151 -20.50 4.96 0.85
C VAL A 151 -21.12 3.87 -0.03
N LEU A 152 -22.45 3.67 0.06
CA LEU A 152 -23.17 2.68 -0.76
C LEU A 152 -22.95 2.89 -2.26
N ARG A 153 -23.06 4.14 -2.73
CA ARG A 153 -22.92 4.47 -4.15
C ARG A 153 -21.50 4.20 -4.67
N PHE A 154 -20.48 4.55 -3.89
CA PHE A 154 -19.09 4.31 -4.28
C PHE A 154 -18.69 2.83 -4.16
N HIS A 155 -19.12 2.11 -3.13
CA HIS A 155 -18.90 0.65 -3.04
C HIS A 155 -19.59 -0.10 -4.17
N ALA A 156 -20.85 0.24 -4.51
CA ALA A 156 -21.55 -0.35 -5.66
C ALA A 156 -20.80 -0.11 -6.97
N THR A 157 -20.16 1.06 -7.09
CA THR A 157 -19.32 1.39 -8.24
C THR A 157 -18.05 0.53 -8.27
N CYS A 158 -17.38 0.32 -7.13
CA CYS A 158 -16.22 -0.57 -7.01
C CYS A 158 -16.57 -2.00 -7.42
N VAL A 159 -17.67 -2.55 -6.87
CA VAL A 159 -18.21 -3.87 -7.23
C VAL A 159 -18.44 -3.99 -8.74
N ALA A 160 -19.09 -2.99 -9.33
CA ALA A 160 -19.37 -2.97 -10.76
C ALA A 160 -18.08 -2.98 -11.60
N PHE A 161 -17.02 -2.29 -11.18
CA PHE A 161 -15.75 -2.27 -11.90
C PHE A 161 -14.93 -3.55 -11.69
N SER A 162 -14.81 -4.03 -10.46
CA SER A 162 -13.97 -5.18 -10.10
C SER A 162 -14.49 -6.49 -10.70
N ARG A 163 -15.81 -6.63 -10.85
CA ARG A 163 -16.47 -7.86 -11.33
C ARG A 163 -16.82 -7.85 -12.83
N LYS A 164 -16.85 -6.69 -13.51
CA LYS A 164 -17.12 -6.58 -14.96
C LYS A 164 -16.18 -7.39 -15.85
N LYS A 165 -14.96 -7.71 -15.38
CA LYS A 165 -13.97 -8.49 -16.15
C LYS A 165 -14.17 -10.01 -16.09
N ASP A 166 -15.05 -10.52 -15.24
CA ASP A 166 -15.30 -11.96 -15.13
C ASP A 166 -16.43 -12.46 -16.07
N ASP A 167 -17.12 -11.55 -16.77
CA ASP A 167 -18.17 -11.83 -17.76
C ASP A 167 -17.63 -11.80 -19.21
N THR A 168 -16.45 -12.38 -19.46
CA THR A 168 -16.05 -12.69 -20.84
C THR A 168 -16.73 -13.97 -21.28
N ARG A 169 -17.92 -13.84 -21.87
CA ARG A 169 -18.40 -14.79 -22.87
C ARG A 169 -17.27 -15.02 -23.87
N VAL A 170 -16.94 -16.29 -24.07
CA VAL A 170 -15.97 -16.81 -25.03
C VAL A 170 -16.13 -16.11 -26.37
N VAL A 171 -15.21 -15.20 -26.68
CA VAL A 171 -14.98 -14.77 -28.07
C VAL A 171 -13.95 -15.74 -28.65
N PRO A 172 -14.25 -16.45 -29.75
CA PRO A 172 -13.31 -17.37 -30.36
C PRO A 172 -11.98 -16.68 -30.72
N LYS A 173 -10.88 -17.27 -30.27
CA LYS A 173 -9.52 -16.93 -30.68
C LYS A 173 -9.33 -17.34 -32.15
N ASP A 174 -9.70 -16.47 -33.07
CA ASP A 174 -9.28 -16.60 -34.47
C ASP A 174 -8.83 -15.24 -35.01
N THR A 175 -7.65 -14.79 -34.58
CA THR A 175 -6.66 -14.14 -35.44
C THR A 175 -5.34 -13.98 -34.69
N ALA A 176 -4.59 -15.06 -34.59
CA ALA A 176 -3.16 -14.97 -34.35
C ALA A 176 -2.50 -14.37 -35.60
N ARG A 177 -2.11 -13.10 -35.55
CA ARG A 177 -1.11 -12.54 -36.46
C ARG A 177 0.04 -11.94 -35.65
N HIS A 178 1.18 -12.60 -35.81
CA HIS A 178 2.54 -12.14 -35.60
C HIS A 178 2.69 -10.62 -35.59
N LEU A 179 3.13 -10.07 -34.45
CA LEU A 179 4.03 -8.92 -34.42
C LEU A 179 5.08 -9.13 -33.32
N THR A 180 6.30 -8.81 -33.74
CA THR A 180 7.63 -8.98 -33.16
C THR A 180 7.88 -8.21 -31.87
N GLU A 181 8.85 -8.72 -31.08
CA GLU A 181 9.58 -8.02 -30.02
C GLU A 181 9.97 -6.59 -30.41
N ALA A 182 9.21 -5.61 -29.94
CA ALA A 182 9.64 -4.22 -29.85
C ALA A 182 8.75 -3.49 -28.84
N GLY A 183 9.34 -3.05 -27.73
CA GLY A 183 8.75 -2.09 -26.79
C GLY A 183 7.53 -2.62 -26.03
N LEU A 184 7.75 -3.11 -24.81
CA LEU A 184 6.68 -3.09 -23.81
C LEU A 184 6.19 -1.63 -23.70
N PRO A 185 4.90 -1.35 -23.92
CA PRO A 185 4.36 -0.03 -23.62
C PRO A 185 4.56 0.24 -22.13
N ASP A 186 4.95 1.47 -21.79
CA ASP A 186 4.88 1.94 -20.42
C ASP A 186 3.44 1.72 -19.90
N ASP A 187 3.31 1.15 -18.70
CA ASP A 187 2.05 0.95 -17.96
C ASP A 187 1.32 2.29 -17.61
N ASP A 188 1.67 3.41 -18.25
CA ASP A 188 1.14 4.75 -17.98
C ASP A 188 -0.13 5.10 -18.80
N GLU A 189 -0.74 4.13 -19.49
CA GLU A 189 -2.11 4.25 -20.04
C GLU A 189 -3.12 3.39 -19.24
N ASP A 190 -3.37 3.76 -17.99
CA ASP A 190 -4.70 3.59 -17.39
C ASP A 190 -5.02 4.86 -16.58
N PRO A 191 -5.87 5.75 -17.10
CA PRO A 191 -5.92 7.13 -16.65
C PRO A 191 -6.71 7.25 -15.36
N THR A 192 -6.12 6.90 -14.20
CA THR A 192 -6.45 7.42 -12.86
C THR A 192 -7.90 7.26 -12.33
N GLY A 193 -8.87 6.83 -13.14
CA GLY A 193 -10.29 6.86 -12.83
C GLY A 193 -10.66 5.83 -11.78
N ASP A 194 -10.28 4.57 -12.01
CA ASP A 194 -10.80 3.45 -11.23
C ASP A 194 -10.17 3.35 -9.83
N GLU A 195 -8.87 3.64 -9.68
CA GLU A 195 -8.20 3.61 -8.36
C GLU A 195 -8.64 4.77 -7.46
N SER A 196 -8.93 5.94 -8.05
CA SER A 196 -9.49 7.08 -7.31
C SER A 196 -10.89 6.80 -6.77
N ILE A 197 -11.68 5.99 -7.48
CA ILE A 197 -12.98 5.53 -7.03
C ILE A 197 -12.83 4.63 -5.80
N VAL A 198 -11.91 3.66 -5.84
CA VAL A 198 -11.62 2.77 -4.69
C VAL A 198 -11.10 3.58 -3.48
N ASN A 199 -10.19 4.54 -3.69
CA ASN A 199 -9.75 5.42 -2.60
C ASN A 199 -10.91 6.22 -1.99
N THR A 200 -11.77 6.79 -2.85
CA THR A 200 -12.92 7.56 -2.41
C THR A 200 -13.92 6.69 -1.64
N ALA A 201 -14.21 5.48 -2.13
CA ALA A 201 -15.01 4.46 -1.45
C ALA A 201 -14.50 4.21 -0.03
N LEU A 202 -13.23 3.78 0.08
CA LEU A 202 -12.63 3.43 1.36
C LEU A 202 -12.61 4.62 2.31
N VAL A 203 -12.16 5.80 1.88
CA VAL A 203 -12.07 6.97 2.76
C VAL A 203 -13.44 7.49 3.20
N LEU A 204 -14.47 7.40 2.35
CA LEU A 204 -15.85 7.72 2.74
C LEU A 204 -16.35 6.74 3.80
N PHE A 205 -16.12 5.44 3.63
CA PHE A 205 -16.47 4.43 4.62
C PHE A 205 -15.76 4.68 5.96
N LEU A 206 -14.45 4.91 5.93
CA LEU A 206 -13.64 5.15 7.13
C LEU A 206 -14.08 6.43 7.86
N ASN A 207 -14.39 7.51 7.14
CA ASN A 207 -14.90 8.74 7.75
C ASN A 207 -16.32 8.60 8.29
N ALA A 208 -17.20 7.88 7.59
CA ALA A 208 -18.56 7.58 8.09
C ALA A 208 -18.47 6.76 9.40
N ALA A 209 -17.58 5.76 9.47
CA ALA A 209 -17.31 5.00 10.68
C ALA A 209 -16.76 5.88 11.80
N ALA A 210 -15.75 6.71 11.51
CA ALA A 210 -15.18 7.66 12.47
C ALA A 210 -16.22 8.65 13.02
N SER A 211 -17.20 9.06 12.21
CA SER A 211 -18.24 10.01 12.61
C SER A 211 -19.17 9.49 13.72
N LEU A 212 -19.19 8.17 13.96
CA LEU A 212 -19.89 7.57 15.10
C LEU A 212 -19.24 7.95 16.45
N VAL A 213 -17.96 8.30 16.42
CA VAL A 213 -17.19 8.72 17.60
C VAL A 213 -17.20 10.24 17.69
N ARG A 214 -17.62 10.78 18.84
CA ARG A 214 -17.62 12.23 19.09
C ARG A 214 -16.22 12.75 19.40
N SER A 215 -15.33 12.73 18.41
CA SER A 215 -13.99 13.29 18.48
C SER A 215 -13.61 13.93 17.15
N SER A 216 -12.85 15.02 17.22
CA SER A 216 -12.28 15.68 16.03
C SER A 216 -10.76 15.59 16.00
N GLN A 217 -10.13 14.84 16.90
CA GLN A 217 -8.68 14.80 17.05
C GLN A 217 -7.98 13.99 15.96
N CYS A 218 -8.62 12.94 15.47
CA CYS A 218 -8.11 12.11 14.39
C CYS A 218 -9.02 12.26 13.16
N GLU A 219 -8.48 12.03 11.97
CA GLU A 219 -9.31 11.87 10.77
C GLU A 219 -8.65 10.88 9.80
N PHE A 220 -9.48 10.24 8.98
CA PHE A 220 -9.02 9.51 7.82
C PHE A 220 -8.97 10.47 6.63
N THR A 221 -7.82 10.56 5.97
CA THR A 221 -7.57 11.52 4.91
C THR A 221 -7.06 10.83 3.65
N MET A 222 -7.39 11.40 2.47
CA MET A 222 -6.77 11.06 1.18
C MET A 222 -5.39 11.71 1.00
N VAL A 223 -4.88 12.42 2.01
CA VAL A 223 -3.54 13.00 1.96
C VAL A 223 -2.52 11.88 1.92
N ARG A 224 -1.79 11.84 0.81
CA ARG A 224 -0.71 10.90 0.57
C ARG A 224 0.48 11.20 1.46
N VAL A 225 0.90 10.24 2.28
CA VAL A 225 2.01 10.40 3.22
C VAL A 225 3.30 9.83 2.62
N PRO A 226 4.36 10.64 2.43
CA PRO A 226 5.61 10.14 1.93
C PRO A 226 6.51 9.61 3.04
N PHE A 227 6.96 8.37 2.93
CA PHE A 227 7.99 7.81 3.79
C PHE A 227 9.29 7.61 3.01
N THR A 228 10.39 8.18 3.52
CA THR A 228 11.71 8.04 2.91
C THR A 228 12.61 7.20 3.81
N ALA A 229 13.05 6.04 3.31
CA ALA A 229 13.98 5.18 4.03
C ALA A 229 15.36 5.25 3.38
N LYS A 230 16.36 5.62 4.18
CA LYS A 230 17.76 5.80 3.76
C LYS A 230 18.61 4.68 4.35
N PHE A 231 19.44 4.07 3.52
CA PHE A 231 20.44 3.07 3.87
C PHE A 231 21.81 3.49 3.32
N ASN A 232 22.87 2.70 3.58
CA ASN A 232 24.25 3.10 3.27
C ASN A 232 24.47 3.56 1.82
N HIS A 233 23.93 2.82 0.85
CA HIS A 233 24.20 3.04 -0.57
C HIS A 233 22.94 3.37 -1.39
N ALA A 234 21.76 3.30 -0.78
CA ALA A 234 20.51 3.49 -1.47
C ALA A 234 19.44 4.14 -0.58
N THR A 235 18.43 4.67 -1.23
CA THR A 235 17.26 5.26 -0.60
C THR A 235 16.05 4.84 -1.42
N PHE A 236 14.92 4.63 -0.75
CA PHE A 236 13.64 4.55 -1.44
C PHE A 236 12.62 5.47 -0.78
N ARG A 237 11.60 5.83 -1.55
CA ARG A 237 10.43 6.55 -1.08
C ARG A 237 9.19 5.71 -1.38
N ALA A 238 8.36 5.53 -0.37
CA ALA A 238 7.02 4.98 -0.46
C ALA A 238 6.00 6.11 -0.23
N LEU A 239 4.85 6.03 -0.89
CA LEU A 239 3.82 7.05 -0.82
C LEU A 239 2.50 6.32 -0.66
N THR A 240 1.77 6.61 0.41
CA THR A 240 0.46 6.01 0.69
C THR A 240 -0.64 6.68 -0.14
N ASP A 241 -1.82 6.06 -0.21
CA ASP A 241 -3.02 6.66 -0.79
C ASP A 241 -3.87 7.45 0.22
N GLY A 242 -3.58 7.28 1.50
CA GLY A 242 -4.16 8.05 2.59
C GLY A 242 -3.56 7.69 3.94
N ALA A 243 -4.16 8.20 5.01
CA ALA A 243 -3.75 7.90 6.38
C ALA A 243 -4.87 8.14 7.39
N LEU A 244 -4.75 7.48 8.55
CA LEU A 244 -5.33 7.94 9.81
C LEU A 244 -4.29 8.81 10.51
N TRP A 245 -4.52 10.11 10.57
CA TRP A 245 -3.60 11.06 11.20
C TRP A 245 -4.24 11.80 12.38
N VAL A 246 -3.39 12.30 13.27
CA VAL A 246 -3.78 13.13 14.42
C VAL A 246 -3.67 14.59 14.01
N ARG A 247 -4.76 15.35 14.06
CA ARG A 247 -4.80 16.74 13.58
C ARG A 247 -3.84 17.67 14.32
N SER A 248 -3.62 17.45 15.61
CA SER A 248 -2.81 18.35 16.44
C SER A 248 -1.30 18.16 16.25
N THR A 249 -0.87 16.93 16.00
CA THR A 249 0.56 16.56 15.93
C THR A 249 1.00 16.11 14.55
N GLU A 250 0.06 15.95 13.60
CA GLU A 250 0.26 15.30 12.31
C GLU A 250 0.79 13.86 12.43
N ALA A 251 0.71 13.26 13.61
CA ALA A 251 1.18 11.91 13.84
C ALA A 251 0.33 10.91 13.06
N ILE A 252 0.99 9.95 12.42
CA ILE A 252 0.31 8.88 11.67
C ILE A 252 0.02 7.73 12.63
N ARG A 253 -1.25 7.29 12.67
CA ARG A 253 -1.70 6.12 13.44
C ARG A 253 -2.09 4.96 12.53
N GLY A 254 -2.44 5.22 11.28
CA GLY A 254 -2.67 4.19 10.28
C GLY A 254 -2.37 4.71 8.88
N ILE A 255 -2.06 3.80 7.96
CA ILE A 255 -1.86 4.13 6.55
C ILE A 255 -2.93 3.47 5.70
N ILE A 256 -3.27 4.11 4.58
CA ILE A 256 -4.26 3.61 3.62
C ILE A 256 -3.57 3.35 2.28
N GLU A 257 -3.86 2.20 1.68
CA GLU A 257 -3.38 1.82 0.35
C GLU A 257 -4.55 1.25 -0.47
N VAL A 258 -4.69 1.65 -1.73
CA VAL A 258 -5.78 1.11 -2.56
C VAL A 258 -5.30 0.58 -3.89
N LYS A 259 -6.07 -0.35 -4.45
CA LYS A 259 -5.88 -0.84 -5.81
C LYS A 259 -7.21 -0.96 -6.52
N LYS A 260 -7.25 -0.60 -7.80
CA LYS A 260 -8.46 -0.73 -8.64
C LYS A 260 -8.97 -2.17 -8.86
N ALA A 261 -8.14 -3.19 -8.59
CA ALA A 261 -8.46 -4.58 -8.86
C ALA A 261 -8.29 -5.45 -7.62
N GLN A 262 -9.02 -6.56 -7.56
CA GLN A 262 -8.91 -7.55 -6.49
C GLN A 262 -7.48 -8.06 -6.33
N ARG A 263 -7.10 -8.34 -5.08
CA ARG A 263 -5.75 -8.80 -4.73
C ARG A 263 -5.35 -10.07 -5.48
N SER A 264 -6.30 -10.97 -5.69
CA SER A 264 -6.14 -12.21 -6.46
C SER A 264 -5.68 -11.96 -7.91
N LYS A 265 -6.07 -10.83 -8.52
CA LYS A 265 -5.73 -10.44 -9.90
C LYS A 265 -4.38 -9.71 -9.99
N ILE A 266 -3.98 -9.00 -8.93
CA ILE A 266 -2.72 -8.21 -8.90
C ILE A 266 -1.53 -9.06 -8.41
N GLY A 267 -1.79 -9.99 -7.48
CA GLY A 267 -0.80 -10.88 -6.91
C GLY A 267 0.22 -10.18 -5.99
N ALA A 268 1.44 -10.71 -5.95
CA ALA A 268 2.44 -10.33 -4.95
C ALA A 268 2.90 -8.86 -5.00
N ARG A 269 2.64 -8.13 -6.09
CA ARG A 269 3.04 -6.71 -6.23
C ARG A 269 2.42 -5.82 -5.15
N VAL A 270 1.17 -6.08 -4.75
CA VAL A 270 0.49 -5.33 -3.68
C VAL A 270 1.26 -5.51 -2.37
N THR A 271 1.46 -6.75 -1.95
CA THR A 271 2.21 -7.07 -0.73
C THR A 271 3.63 -6.49 -0.73
N MET A 272 4.30 -6.43 -1.88
CA MET A 272 5.62 -5.81 -2.00
C MET A 272 5.59 -4.30 -1.74
N GLN A 273 4.55 -3.62 -2.23
CA GLN A 273 4.34 -2.20 -2.02
C GLN A 273 3.97 -1.92 -0.56
N GLU A 274 3.02 -2.67 0.01
CA GLU A 274 2.61 -2.56 1.42
C GLU A 274 3.82 -2.74 2.37
N ALA A 275 4.68 -3.72 2.08
CA ALA A 275 5.91 -3.91 2.85
C ALA A 275 6.84 -2.69 2.78
N ALA A 276 6.96 -2.06 1.60
CA ALA A 276 7.76 -0.85 1.46
C ALA A 276 7.19 0.34 2.24
N GLU A 277 5.86 0.49 2.27
CA GLU A 277 5.18 1.53 3.03
C GLU A 277 5.34 1.31 4.53
N LEU A 278 5.15 0.08 5.02
CA LEU A 278 5.36 -0.27 6.43
C LEU A 278 6.82 -0.06 6.86
N VAL A 279 7.80 -0.55 6.08
CA VAL A 279 9.22 -0.32 6.38
C VAL A 279 9.58 1.16 6.33
N GLY A 280 9.05 1.88 5.32
CA GLY A 280 9.19 3.32 5.22
C GLY A 280 8.66 4.01 6.47
N TRP A 281 7.45 3.68 6.90
CA TRP A 281 6.81 4.29 8.07
C TRP A 281 7.61 4.02 9.35
N ILE A 282 8.01 2.77 9.59
CA ILE A 282 8.83 2.37 10.75
C ILE A 282 10.14 3.17 10.83
N MET A 283 10.78 3.42 9.68
CA MET A 283 12.01 4.22 9.58
C MET A 283 11.79 5.72 9.86
N ASN A 284 10.56 6.21 9.66
CA ASN A 284 10.23 7.64 9.80
C ASN A 284 9.50 7.96 11.12
N SER A 285 9.11 6.95 11.91
CA SER A 285 8.33 7.13 13.14
C SER A 285 9.14 6.87 14.41
N GLN A 286 10.39 7.37 14.52
CA GLN A 286 11.25 7.17 15.71
C GLN A 286 11.13 8.36 16.69
N PRO A 287 10.93 8.14 18.00
CA PRO A 287 10.71 6.85 18.67
C PRO A 287 9.38 6.23 18.25
N TRP A 288 9.31 4.89 18.22
CA TRP A 288 8.11 4.16 17.80
C TRP A 288 6.92 4.42 18.75
N GLU A 289 6.12 5.43 18.42
CA GLU A 289 4.81 5.65 19.03
C GLU A 289 3.80 4.67 18.44
N GLU A 290 3.17 3.87 19.31
CA GLU A 290 2.38 2.73 18.87
C GLU A 290 1.09 2.61 19.68
N ALA A 291 0.02 3.20 19.13
CA ALA A 291 -1.33 3.11 19.70
C ALA A 291 -1.81 1.65 19.83
N PHE A 292 -1.29 0.72 19.03
CA PHE A 292 -1.80 -0.64 18.90
C PHE A 292 -0.83 -1.71 19.47
N SER A 293 -0.34 -1.55 20.70
CA SER A 293 0.50 -2.56 21.38
C SER A 293 1.75 -2.99 20.61
N GLY A 294 2.38 -2.04 19.93
CA GLY A 294 3.58 -2.32 19.16
C GLY A 294 3.37 -2.43 17.65
N TYR A 295 2.12 -2.36 17.19
CA TYR A 295 1.75 -2.63 15.80
C TYR A 295 1.50 -1.35 15.01
N LYS A 296 1.92 -1.36 13.74
CA LYS A 296 1.54 -0.42 12.69
C LYS A 296 0.29 -0.92 11.98
N CYS A 297 -0.70 -0.05 11.82
CA CYS A 297 -1.98 -0.39 11.19
C CYS A 297 -2.00 0.06 9.72
N LEU A 298 -2.32 -0.87 8.83
CA LEU A 298 -2.51 -0.64 7.39
C LEU A 298 -3.92 -1.09 7.02
N ILE A 299 -4.68 -0.23 6.37
CA ILE A 299 -6.02 -0.50 5.87
C ILE A 299 -5.95 -0.43 4.35
N CYS A 300 -6.33 -1.51 3.67
CA CYS A 300 -6.31 -1.56 2.21
C CYS A 300 -7.68 -1.84 1.62
N GLU A 301 -7.93 -1.35 0.41
CA GLU A 301 -9.04 -1.82 -0.44
C GLU A 301 -8.51 -2.18 -1.82
N ASP A 302 -8.68 -3.44 -2.21
CA ASP A 302 -8.27 -3.98 -3.49
C ASP A 302 -9.52 -4.35 -4.30
N GLY A 303 -9.95 -3.45 -5.18
CA GLY A 303 -11.19 -3.59 -5.93
C GLY A 303 -12.40 -3.43 -5.03
N ASP A 304 -13.04 -4.54 -4.66
CA ASP A 304 -14.23 -4.63 -3.81
C ASP A 304 -13.97 -5.43 -2.53
N GLU A 305 -12.69 -5.59 -2.15
CA GLU A 305 -12.23 -6.32 -0.98
C GLU A 305 -11.39 -5.42 -0.06
N VAL A 306 -11.87 -5.19 1.17
CA VAL A 306 -11.11 -4.47 2.20
C VAL A 306 -10.24 -5.45 3.00
N TRP A 307 -9.06 -5.02 3.40
CA TRP A 307 -8.10 -5.78 4.20
C TRP A 307 -7.58 -4.93 5.35
N LEU A 308 -7.41 -5.54 6.52
CA LEU A 308 -6.73 -4.92 7.65
C LEU A 308 -5.42 -5.65 7.90
N SER A 309 -4.33 -4.90 8.06
CA SER A 309 -3.01 -5.47 8.38
C SER A 309 -2.42 -4.80 9.61
N PHE A 310 -1.90 -5.60 10.52
CA PHE A 310 -1.17 -5.13 11.69
C PHE A 310 0.26 -5.67 11.63
N ALA A 311 1.23 -4.76 11.55
CA ALA A 311 2.63 -5.08 11.37
C ALA A 311 3.44 -4.74 12.62
N LYS A 312 4.19 -5.70 13.17
CA LYS A 312 5.05 -5.48 14.33
C LYS A 312 6.49 -5.87 14.03
N PRO A 313 7.45 -4.94 14.21
CA PRO A 313 8.86 -5.28 14.16
C PRO A 313 9.24 -6.15 15.36
N THR A 314 10.12 -7.13 15.16
CA THR A 314 10.77 -7.84 16.28
C THR A 314 11.81 -6.94 16.95
N GLU A 315 12.25 -7.33 18.14
CA GLU A 315 13.23 -6.56 18.93
C GLU A 315 14.53 -6.27 18.17
N THR A 316 15.01 -7.23 17.38
CA THR A 316 16.25 -7.10 16.60
C THR A 316 16.07 -6.37 15.27
N TYR A 317 14.83 -6.13 14.82
CA TYR A 317 14.55 -5.50 13.54
C TYR A 317 14.96 -4.02 13.51
N ALA A 318 14.88 -3.31 14.64
CA ALA A 318 15.36 -1.93 14.74
C ALA A 318 16.86 -1.80 14.41
N ALA A 319 17.67 -2.72 14.93
CA ALA A 319 19.11 -2.76 14.63
C ALA A 319 19.34 -3.08 13.16
N TYR A 320 18.65 -4.09 12.63
CA TYR A 320 18.70 -4.44 11.21
C TYR A 320 18.45 -3.25 10.28
N LEU A 321 17.41 -2.45 10.56
CA LEU A 321 17.08 -1.27 9.76
C LEU A 321 18.07 -0.10 9.93
N ARG A 322 18.66 0.05 11.11
CA ARG A 322 19.53 1.18 11.46
C ARG A 322 20.96 1.00 10.93
N ASP A 323 21.53 -0.18 11.14
CA ASP A 323 22.97 -0.43 10.91
C ASP A 323 23.24 -1.70 10.09
N GLY A 324 22.20 -2.41 9.66
CA GLY A 324 22.34 -3.61 8.84
C GLY A 324 22.72 -4.86 9.64
N THR A 325 22.63 -4.84 10.98
CA THR A 325 22.86 -6.02 11.82
C THR A 325 21.97 -7.18 11.37
N VAL A 326 22.59 -8.23 10.83
CA VAL A 326 21.88 -9.41 10.34
C VAL A 326 21.67 -10.39 11.49
N ASP A 327 20.43 -10.45 11.96
CA ASP A 327 19.95 -11.44 12.91
C ASP A 327 18.87 -12.31 12.22
N GLU A 328 18.73 -13.59 12.53
CA GLU A 328 17.67 -14.43 11.94
C GLU A 328 16.27 -14.03 12.41
N ASP A 329 16.17 -13.45 13.61
CA ASP A 329 14.95 -12.95 14.23
C ASP A 329 14.63 -11.50 13.88
N ALA A 330 15.48 -10.80 13.12
CA ALA A 330 15.16 -9.47 12.60
C ALA A 330 14.08 -9.58 11.51
N LEU A 331 12.82 -9.40 11.90
CA LEU A 331 11.65 -9.62 11.08
C LEU A 331 10.65 -8.48 11.25
N LEU A 332 9.91 -8.20 10.18
CA LEU A 332 8.65 -7.47 10.25
C LEU A 332 7.50 -8.48 10.12
N ILE A 333 6.80 -8.76 11.22
CA ILE A 333 5.69 -9.73 11.21
C ILE A 333 4.41 -8.98 10.88
N VAL A 334 3.69 -9.42 9.85
CA VAL A 334 2.43 -8.81 9.41
C VAL A 334 1.29 -9.81 9.53
N GLU A 335 0.29 -9.46 10.33
CA GLU A 335 -0.96 -10.20 10.51
C GLU A 335 -2.04 -9.53 9.67
N ARG A 336 -2.68 -10.28 8.76
CA ARG A 336 -3.70 -9.77 7.84
C ARG A 336 -5.08 -10.35 8.17
N TYR A 337 -6.11 -9.54 8.00
CA TYR A 337 -7.52 -9.87 8.20
C TYR A 337 -8.32 -9.49 6.96
N GLY A 338 -9.29 -10.34 6.61
CA GLY A 338 -10.11 -10.21 5.41
C GLY A 338 -9.90 -11.37 4.42
N PRO A 339 -10.41 -11.24 3.19
CA PRO A 339 -11.05 -10.03 2.66
C PRO A 339 -12.39 -9.76 3.31
N TYR A 340 -12.71 -8.49 3.55
CA TYR A 340 -14.08 -8.02 3.85
C TYR A 340 -14.70 -7.55 2.54
N VAL A 341 -15.71 -8.25 2.04
CA VAL A 341 -16.35 -7.94 0.77
C VAL A 341 -17.34 -6.80 0.93
N VAL A 342 -17.18 -5.73 0.14
CA VAL A 342 -17.86 -4.44 0.38
C VAL A 342 -19.37 -4.44 0.17
N ASP A 343 -19.92 -5.49 -0.46
CA ASP A 343 -21.36 -5.71 -0.64
C ASP A 343 -21.92 -6.87 0.18
N GLN A 344 -21.16 -7.37 1.17
CA GLN A 344 -21.64 -8.39 2.12
C GLN A 344 -21.91 -7.75 3.49
N GLU A 345 -23.14 -7.92 3.99
CA GLU A 345 -23.57 -7.30 5.25
C GLU A 345 -22.73 -7.75 6.45
N GLU A 346 -22.46 -9.06 6.56
CA GLU A 346 -21.73 -9.62 7.70
C GLU A 346 -20.28 -9.14 7.74
N ASP A 347 -19.62 -9.10 6.58
CA ASP A 347 -18.26 -8.57 6.42
C ASP A 347 -18.21 -7.09 6.79
N MET A 348 -19.13 -6.28 6.23
CA MET A 348 -19.13 -4.85 6.48
C MET A 348 -19.49 -4.51 7.92
N ARG A 349 -20.39 -5.25 8.56
CA ARG A 349 -20.67 -5.11 9.99
C ARG A 349 -19.43 -5.40 10.83
N THR A 350 -18.72 -6.49 10.53
CA THR A 350 -17.49 -6.87 11.24
C THR A 350 -16.36 -5.85 11.04
N LEU A 351 -16.20 -5.36 9.80
CA LEU A 351 -15.25 -4.32 9.45
C LEU A 351 -15.58 -3.01 10.18
N LEU A 352 -16.85 -2.62 10.27
CA LEU A 352 -17.30 -1.43 10.99
C LEU A 352 -16.91 -1.47 12.46
N TYR A 353 -17.20 -2.57 13.16
CA TYR A 353 -16.79 -2.73 14.56
C TYR A 353 -15.27 -2.54 14.71
N THR A 354 -14.49 -3.14 13.82
CA THR A 354 -13.04 -3.08 13.89
C THR A 354 -12.50 -1.68 13.59
N VAL A 355 -13.00 -1.01 12.55
CA VAL A 355 -12.57 0.36 12.18
C VAL A 355 -12.94 1.37 13.25
N VAL A 356 -14.15 1.29 13.81
CA VAL A 356 -14.56 2.17 14.93
C VAL A 356 -13.67 1.92 16.14
N ALA A 357 -13.32 0.66 16.45
CA ALA A 357 -12.39 0.35 17.53
C ALA A 357 -10.97 0.88 17.27
N ILE A 358 -10.45 0.77 16.04
CA ILE A 358 -9.16 1.36 15.63
C ILE A 358 -9.18 2.88 15.86
N TYR A 359 -10.24 3.55 15.43
CA TYR A 359 -10.38 5.00 15.57
C TYR A 359 -10.48 5.42 17.05
N LEU A 360 -11.33 4.75 17.84
CA LEU A 360 -11.44 4.97 19.30
C LEU A 360 -10.09 4.81 19.99
N ARG A 361 -9.33 3.78 19.63
CA ARG A 361 -8.02 3.53 20.22
C ARG A 361 -7.00 4.60 19.86
N ALA A 362 -6.98 5.04 18.60
CA ALA A 362 -6.13 6.17 18.18
C ALA A 362 -6.47 7.44 18.98
N VAL A 363 -7.76 7.80 19.06
CA VAL A 363 -8.21 8.95 19.86
C VAL A 363 -7.82 8.82 21.33
N ALA A 364 -7.99 7.64 21.93
CA ALA A 364 -7.65 7.44 23.34
C ALA A 364 -6.14 7.58 23.60
N PHE A 365 -5.30 7.04 22.73
CA PHE A 365 -3.84 7.13 22.83
C PHE A 365 -3.35 8.58 22.80
N ASP A 366 -3.93 9.39 21.92
CA ASP A 366 -3.55 10.79 21.72
C ASP A 366 -4.19 11.77 22.72
N ASN A 367 -5.14 11.32 23.55
CA ASN A 367 -5.66 12.11 24.68
C ASN A 367 -4.83 11.98 25.96
N VAL A 368 -4.01 10.94 26.05
CA VAL A 368 -3.22 10.60 27.25
C VAL A 368 -1.74 10.97 27.07
N SER A 369 -1.31 11.18 25.83
CA SER A 369 0.05 11.59 25.44
C SER A 369 0.15 13.10 25.30
#